data_AF-A0A8H1LKR2-F1
#
_entry.id   AF-A0A8H1LKR2-F1
#
_cell.length_a   1.000
_cell.length_b   1.000
_cell.length_c   1.000
_cell.angle_alpha   90.00
_cell.angle_beta   90.00
_cell.angle_gamma   90.00
#
_symmetry.space_group_name_H-M   'P 1'
#
loop_
_entity.id
_entity.type
_entity.pdbx_description
1 polymer ?
#
loop_
_entity_poly.entity_id
_entity_poly.type
_entity_poly.pdbx_seq_one_letter_code
_entity_poly.pdbx_strand_id
1 'polypeptide(L)'
;MESASSGREATTGGATVCPRCAGEDVTAVASSPVPGVWQVLQCGRCLYMWRTTEPARRTRRDAYPRQFRLTAADIADAAEVPPVPPRVAG
;
A
#
# COMPACT_ATOMS: atom_id res chain seq x y z
N MET A 1 -29.07 -18.51 13.91
CA MET A 1 -28.67 -17.54 14.96
C MET A 1 -27.16 -17.59 15.07
N GLU A 2 -26.57 -16.41 14.91
CA GLU A 2 -25.17 -16.00 14.82
C GLU A 2 -24.11 -16.95 14.21
N SER A 3 -23.85 -16.75 12.92
CA SER A 3 -22.49 -16.85 12.38
C SER A 3 -21.67 -15.68 12.92
N ALA A 4 -20.67 -15.98 13.75
CA ALA A 4 -19.76 -14.99 14.31
C ALA A 4 -19.07 -14.21 13.19
N SER A 5 -19.40 -12.91 13.12
CA SER A 5 -18.62 -11.91 12.40
C SER A 5 -17.16 -12.00 12.87
N SER A 6 -16.28 -12.38 11.95
CA SER A 6 -14.84 -12.26 12.14
C SER A 6 -14.53 -10.77 12.34
N GLY A 7 -14.37 -10.38 13.60
CA GLY A 7 -13.93 -9.05 14.00
C GLY A 7 -12.57 -8.75 13.37
N ARG A 8 -12.59 -7.99 12.28
CA ARG A 8 -11.39 -7.35 11.74
C ARG A 8 -11.19 -6.03 12.49
N GLU A 9 -10.80 -6.12 13.76
CA GLU A 9 -10.23 -4.97 14.46
C GLU A 9 -8.75 -5.21 14.65
N ALA A 10 -7.98 -4.74 13.68
CA ALA A 10 -6.54 -4.51 13.82
C ALA A 10 -6.28 -3.02 13.55
N THR A 11 -6.79 -2.15 14.41
CA THR A 11 -6.37 -0.74 14.44
C THR A 11 -5.02 -0.67 15.16
N THR A 12 -3.95 -0.99 14.44
CA THR A 12 -2.57 -0.76 14.90
C THR A 12 -1.91 0.24 13.96
N GLY A 13 -2.19 1.52 14.19
CA GLY A 13 -1.31 2.67 13.88
C GLY A 13 -0.62 2.73 12.53
N GLY A 14 -1.21 2.16 11.47
CA GLY A 14 -0.67 2.22 10.11
C GLY A 14 -0.92 3.61 9.52
N ALA A 15 0.08 4.17 8.83
CA ALA A 15 -0.06 5.44 8.12
C ALA A 15 -1.32 5.42 7.24
N THR A 16 -2.30 6.27 7.56
CA THR A 16 -3.58 6.40 6.85
C THR A 16 -3.44 7.07 5.49
N VAL A 17 -2.24 7.55 5.16
CA VAL A 17 -1.95 8.26 3.92
C VAL A 17 -0.73 7.66 3.25
N CYS A 18 -0.85 7.31 1.97
CA CYS A 18 0.26 6.84 1.17
C CYS A 18 1.33 7.93 1.05
N PRO A 19 2.59 7.68 1.44
CA PRO A 19 3.62 8.70 1.38
C PRO A 19 3.98 9.09 -0.07
N ARG A 20 3.77 8.18 -1.02
CA ARG A 20 4.04 8.39 -2.44
C ARG A 20 2.98 9.24 -3.15
N CYS A 21 1.70 8.91 -3.01
CA CYS A 21 0.63 9.56 -3.79
C CYS A 21 -0.41 10.33 -2.96
N ALA A 22 -0.31 10.33 -1.63
CA ALA A 22 -1.32 10.89 -0.71
C ALA A 22 -2.72 10.27 -0.81
N GLY A 23 -2.87 9.10 -1.43
CA GLY A 23 -4.10 8.33 -1.34
C GLY A 23 -4.33 7.80 0.08
N GLU A 24 -5.60 7.73 0.48
CA GLU A 24 -6.01 7.30 1.83
C GLU A 24 -6.35 5.80 1.89
N ASP A 25 -6.51 5.17 0.73
CA ASP A 25 -6.72 3.73 0.61
C ASP A 25 -5.38 2.99 0.84
N VAL A 26 -5.13 2.65 2.11
CA VAL A 26 -3.96 1.90 2.58
C VAL A 26 -4.42 0.68 3.38
N THR A 27 -3.96 -0.50 2.99
CA THR A 27 -4.33 -1.76 3.63
C THR A 27 -3.09 -2.55 4.05
N ALA A 28 -3.20 -3.33 5.13
CA ALA A 28 -2.18 -4.30 5.50
C ALA A 28 -2.35 -5.58 4.66
N VAL A 29 -1.26 -6.04 4.06
CA VAL A 29 -1.25 -7.22 3.17
C VAL A 29 -0.40 -8.37 3.70
N ALA A 30 0.43 -8.11 4.70
CA ALA A 30 1.14 -9.13 5.46
C ALA A 30 1.47 -8.62 6.87
N SER A 31 1.55 -9.54 7.81
CA SER A 31 1.95 -9.26 9.19
C SER A 31 3.08 -10.18 9.60
N SER A 32 3.94 -9.69 10.51
CA SER A 32 4.97 -10.50 11.14
C SER A 32 4.36 -11.72 11.85
N PRO A 33 5.01 -12.91 11.78
CA PRO A 33 4.60 -14.06 12.59
C PRO A 33 4.81 -13.82 14.09
N VAL A 34 5.70 -12.90 14.46
CA VAL A 34 5.80 -12.37 15.83
C VAL A 34 4.88 -11.16 15.96
N PRO A 35 3.87 -11.18 16.85
CA PRO A 35 2.90 -10.11 16.99
C PRO A 35 3.54 -8.74 17.25
N GLY A 36 3.02 -7.69 16.58
CA GLY A 36 3.40 -6.30 16.83
C GLY A 36 4.75 -5.85 16.23
N VAL A 37 5.51 -6.72 15.57
CA VAL A 37 6.86 -6.37 15.09
C VAL A 37 6.82 -5.55 13.79
N TRP A 38 6.06 -5.99 12.79
CA TRP A 38 5.87 -5.26 11.54
C TRP A 38 4.60 -5.68 10.81
N GLN A 39 4.09 -4.78 9.98
CA GLN A 39 3.12 -5.07 8.92
C GLN A 39 3.66 -4.56 7.60
N VAL A 40 3.32 -5.21 6.49
CA VAL A 40 3.48 -4.67 5.14
C VAL A 40 2.18 -3.98 4.78
N LEU A 41 2.26 -2.69 4.48
CA LEU A 41 1.15 -1.88 4.01
C LEU A 41 1.24 -1.72 2.49
N GLN A 42 0.09 -1.62 1.82
CA GLN A 42 -0.02 -1.34 0.39
C GLN A 42 -1.05 -0.24 0.16
N CYS A 43 -0.71 0.73 -0.70
CA CYS A 43 -1.68 1.69 -1.20
C CYS A 43 -2.51 1.10 -2.34
N GLY A 44 -3.83 1.17 -2.27
CA GLY A 44 -4.73 0.68 -3.33
C GLY A 44 -4.66 1.50 -4.63
N ARG A 45 -4.26 2.78 -4.55
CA ARG A 45 -4.15 3.66 -5.72
C ARG A 45 -2.86 3.46 -6.52
N CYS A 46 -1.71 3.57 -5.86
CA CYS A 46 -0.42 3.53 -6.56
C CYS A 46 0.34 2.23 -6.36
N LEU A 47 -0.19 1.27 -5.58
CA LEU A 47 0.44 -0.01 -5.29
C LEU A 47 1.81 0.08 -4.58
N TYR A 48 2.14 1.25 -4.01
CA TYR A 48 3.35 1.38 -3.20
C TYR A 48 3.22 0.50 -1.95
N MET A 49 4.25 -0.27 -1.66
CA MET A 49 4.30 -1.13 -0.48
C MET A 49 5.44 -0.70 0.44
N TRP A 50 5.23 -0.77 1.75
CA TRP A 50 6.26 -0.49 2.75
C TRP A 50 5.97 -1.24 4.05
N ARG A 51 7.02 -1.48 4.85
CA ARG A 51 6.85 -2.01 6.21
C ARG A 51 6.62 -0.88 7.20
N THR A 52 5.87 -1.14 8.26
CA THR A 52 5.69 -0.18 9.36
C THR A 52 6.99 0.21 10.06
N THR A 53 8.03 -0.60 9.91
CA THR A 53 9.38 -0.38 10.47
C THR A 53 10.34 0.37 9.52
N GLU A 54 9.91 0.71 8.30
CA GLU A 54 10.73 1.52 7.40
C GLU A 54 10.95 2.94 7.96
N PRO A 55 12.07 3.61 7.63
CA PRO A 55 12.35 4.95 8.12
C PRO A 55 11.33 5.97 7.60
N ALA A 56 11.21 7.12 8.28
CA ALA A 56 10.26 8.19 7.95
C ALA A 56 10.27 8.59 6.46
N ARG A 57 11.43 8.62 5.81
CA ARG A 57 11.57 8.92 4.37
C ARG A 57 10.85 7.93 3.44
N ARG A 58 10.38 6.79 3.95
CA ARG A 58 9.62 5.76 3.23
C ARG A 58 8.18 5.63 3.73
N THR A 59 7.87 6.11 4.94
CA THR A 59 6.57 5.88 5.60
C THR A 59 5.73 7.13 5.78
N ARG A 60 6.33 8.32 5.85
CA ARG A 60 5.62 9.58 6.09
C ARG A 60 5.62 10.48 4.87
N ARG A 61 4.47 11.04 4.54
CA ARG A 61 4.26 11.92 3.38
C ARG A 61 5.13 13.17 3.40
N ASP A 62 5.28 13.81 4.56
CA ASP A 62 6.11 15.02 4.73
C ASP A 62 7.59 14.74 4.48
N ALA A 63 8.09 13.59 4.96
CA ALA A 63 9.48 13.15 4.80
C ALA A 63 9.76 12.40 3.48
N TYR A 64 8.74 12.00 2.71
CA TYR A 64 8.93 11.24 1.47
C TYR A 64 9.58 12.12 0.38
N PRO A 65 10.67 11.66 -0.28
CA PRO A 65 11.38 12.48 -1.25
C PRO A 65 10.47 12.92 -2.40
N ARG A 66 10.47 14.23 -2.69
CA ARG A 66 9.53 14.84 -3.66
C ARG A 66 9.68 14.24 -5.05
N GLN A 67 10.89 13.91 -5.47
CA GLN A 67 11.19 13.32 -6.79
C GLN A 67 10.60 11.92 -7.02
N PHE A 68 10.17 11.23 -5.96
CA PHE A 68 9.52 9.92 -6.07
C PHE A 68 8.02 9.98 -5.81
N ARG A 69 7.46 11.16 -5.52
CA ARG A 69 6.01 11.32 -5.34
C ARG A 69 5.31 11.17 -6.68
N LEU A 70 4.11 10.62 -6.64
CA LEU A 70 3.25 10.47 -7.81
C LEU A 70 2.00 11.31 -7.63
N THR A 71 1.59 11.98 -8.70
CA THR A 71 0.30 12.63 -8.83
C THR A 71 -0.73 11.64 -9.38
N ALA A 72 -1.98 12.11 -9.47
CA ALA A 72 -3.05 11.39 -10.15
C ALA A 72 -2.73 11.15 -11.63
N ALA A 73 -2.20 12.18 -12.30
CA ALA A 73 -1.87 12.17 -13.71
C ALA A 73 -0.72 11.20 -13.99
N ASP A 74 0.36 11.24 -13.20
CA ASP A 74 1.50 10.32 -13.37
C ASP A 74 1.08 8.83 -13.34
N ILE A 75 0.05 8.50 -12.56
CA ILE A 75 -0.49 7.14 -12.47
C ILE A 75 -1.36 6.80 -13.70
N ALA A 76 -2.20 7.74 -14.14
CA ALA A 76 -3.06 7.55 -15.31
C ALA A 76 -2.25 7.46 -16.61
N ASP A 77 -1.16 8.21 -16.69
CA ASP A 77 -0.26 8.29 -17.85
C ASP A 77 0.89 7.28 -17.77
N ALA A 78 0.90 6.41 -16.76
CA ALA A 78 1.95 5.40 -16.58
C ALA A 78 1.95 4.42 -17.76
N ALA A 79 3.10 4.29 -18.43
CA ALA A 79 3.26 3.36 -19.53
C ALA A 79 3.20 1.90 -19.05
N GLU A 80 2.47 1.06 -19.78
CA GLU A 80 2.49 -0.38 -19.59
C GLU A 80 3.76 -0.97 -20.22
N VAL A 81 4.68 -1.48 -19.40
CA VAL A 81 5.97 -1.99 -19.89
C VAL A 81 6.42 -3.24 -19.11
N PRO A 82 6.60 -4.40 -19.79
CA PRO A 82 6.15 -4.69 -21.15
C PRO A 82 4.61 -4.77 -21.23
N PRO A 83 4.01 -4.62 -22.43
CA PRO A 83 2.59 -4.89 -22.60
C PRO A 83 2.28 -6.35 -22.22
N VAL A 84 1.15 -6.57 -21.54
CA VAL A 84 0.67 -7.90 -21.20
C VAL A 84 0.33 -8.63 -22.51
N PRO A 85 0.95 -9.79 -22.79
CA PRO A 85 0.64 -10.56 -23.99
C PRO A 85 -0.85 -10.97 -24.04
N PRO A 86 -1.46 -11.09 -25.24
CA PRO A 86 -2.82 -11.58 -25.35
C PRO A 86 -2.95 -12.97 -24.72
N ARG A 87 -4.09 -13.23 -24.09
CA ARG A 87 -4.39 -14.58 -23.57
C ARG A 87 -4.43 -15.56 -24.73
N VAL A 88 -3.65 -16.63 -24.64
CA VAL A 88 -3.75 -17.76 -25.56
C VAL A 88 -4.97 -18.59 -25.14
N ALA A 89 -5.90 -18.83 -26.06
CA ALA A 89 -6.98 -19.79 -25.83
C ALA A 89 -6.37 -21.21 -25.87
N GLY A 90 -6.66 -21.99 -24.82
CA GLY A 90 -6.28 -23.40 -24.72
C GLY A 90 -7.33 -24.32 -25.34
#